data_AF-A0A918BJD8-F1
#
_entry.id   AF-A0A918BJD8-F1
#
_cell.length_a   1.000
_cell.length_b   1.000
_cell.length_c   1.000
_cell.angle_alpha   90.00
_cell.angle_beta   90.00
_cell.angle_gamma   90.00
#
_symmetry.space_group_name_H-M   'P 1'
#
loop_
_entity.id
_entity.type
_entity.pdbx_description
1 polymer ?
#
loop_
_entity_poly.entity_id
_entity_poly.type
_entity_poly.pdbx_seq_one_letter_code
_entity_poly.pdbx_strand_id
1 'polypeptide(L)'
;MALLPATGEMDEATDKLFERPRCGFPDRRGTAHPGLGTFVAFGTVWDHSIITYRVNKLSDDMPQDRQRALITTALDRWSAVVPLVFRETADTPDIEIRFAVGEHDDGNAFDGPGMVLAHAFFPPPNSGALAGDAHFDEDETWQEGLTGSGFDLLTVMVHEFGHSLGLGHTNVPNSTMNPFYPTPSTPAADDRTGMRHVYRRHIWVASLYRDILGRRFDDEGLDGWIRSLFSGANPQDVARGFCYSEEHSGQIATDLYFTLLDRAPEPAGLASWRSQLQQGMGRQSAIVGILDSAEYRDKYPSDDAFIDSLYRRLLARPPDAGGFADWQQRMQQGMPRYEVARGFVLSEEYCRNLSHSLYERYLRRQPDTDGWRSWTESLRASLNHQDAVIGFVSSPEYQAAVEQWWG
;
A
#
# COMPACT_ATOMS: atom_id res chain seq x y z
N MET A 1 7.31 -26.02 -14.64
CA MET A 1 7.10 -26.48 -13.25
C MET A 1 8.06 -27.59 -12.89
N ALA A 2 8.05 -28.71 -13.62
CA ALA A 2 8.92 -29.87 -13.34
C ALA A 2 10.45 -29.64 -13.41
N LEU A 3 10.94 -28.57 -14.05
CA LEU A 3 12.38 -28.33 -14.32
C LEU A 3 13.11 -29.51 -15.01
N LEU A 4 12.36 -30.41 -15.64
CA LEU A 4 12.86 -31.51 -16.48
C LEU A 4 12.93 -31.08 -17.95
N PRO A 5 13.83 -31.68 -18.76
CA PRO A 5 13.81 -31.51 -20.21
C PRO A 5 12.46 -31.91 -20.81
N ALA A 6 11.96 -31.15 -21.78
CA ALA A 6 10.68 -31.42 -22.44
C ALA A 6 10.84 -32.53 -23.49
N THR A 7 11.07 -33.77 -23.04
CA THR A 7 11.21 -34.95 -23.90
C THR A 7 9.88 -35.47 -24.41
N GLY A 8 8.80 -35.30 -23.62
CA GLY A 8 7.48 -35.86 -23.91
C GLY A 8 7.36 -37.35 -23.55
N GLU A 9 8.36 -37.91 -22.87
CA GLU A 9 8.43 -39.32 -22.46
C GLU A 9 8.29 -39.45 -20.95
N MET A 10 7.69 -40.56 -20.48
CA MET A 10 7.68 -40.94 -19.06
C MET A 10 9.01 -41.63 -18.74
N ASP A 11 10.05 -40.84 -18.53
CA ASP A 11 11.37 -41.32 -18.14
C ASP A 11 11.51 -41.46 -16.61
N GLU A 12 12.57 -42.13 -16.16
CA GLU A 12 12.81 -42.39 -14.73
C GLU A 12 12.84 -41.09 -13.88
N ALA A 13 13.30 -39.98 -14.46
CA ALA A 13 13.32 -38.69 -13.78
C ALA A 13 11.91 -38.11 -13.64
N THR A 14 11.04 -38.33 -14.63
CA THR A 14 9.64 -37.93 -14.62
C THR A 14 8.83 -38.80 -13.64
N ASP A 15 9.03 -40.11 -13.63
CA ASP A 15 8.38 -41.02 -12.67
C ASP A 15 8.72 -40.64 -11.22
N LYS A 16 10.01 -40.46 -10.92
CA LYS A 16 10.47 -40.01 -9.59
C LYS A 16 9.91 -38.65 -9.18
N LEU A 17 9.57 -37.79 -10.14
CA LEU A 17 8.97 -36.50 -9.84
C LEU A 17 7.51 -36.65 -9.40
N PHE A 18 6.76 -37.61 -9.95
CA PHE A 18 5.38 -37.88 -9.55
C PHE A 18 5.26 -38.51 -8.15
N GLU A 19 6.33 -39.17 -7.67
CA GLU A 19 6.40 -39.71 -6.31
C GLU A 19 6.76 -38.64 -5.24
N ARG A 20 7.09 -37.40 -5.65
CA ARG A 20 7.48 -36.36 -4.71
C ARG A 20 6.24 -35.71 -4.07
N PRO A 21 6.21 -35.59 -2.72
CA PRO A 21 5.17 -34.85 -2.02
C PRO A 21 5.01 -33.43 -2.57
N ARG A 22 3.77 -33.03 -2.82
CA ARG A 22 3.44 -31.77 -3.48
C ARG A 22 2.12 -31.18 -3.02
N CYS A 23 1.90 -29.92 -3.38
CA CYS A 23 0.58 -29.31 -3.35
C CYS A 23 -0.30 -29.91 -4.48
N GLY A 24 -1.56 -30.19 -4.14
CA GLY A 24 -2.59 -30.70 -5.04
C GLY A 24 -3.20 -29.63 -5.94
N PHE A 25 -2.90 -28.35 -5.70
CA PHE A 25 -3.38 -27.27 -6.55
C PHE A 25 -2.78 -27.37 -7.97
N PRO A 26 -3.58 -27.16 -9.05
CA PRO A 26 -3.07 -27.33 -10.41
C PRO A 26 -1.94 -26.35 -10.80
N ASP A 27 -0.85 -26.89 -11.36
CA ASP A 27 0.33 -26.14 -11.85
C ASP A 27 0.04 -25.13 -12.98
N ARG A 28 -1.08 -25.26 -13.69
CA ARG A 28 -1.45 -24.38 -14.82
C ARG A 28 -2.93 -24.04 -14.78
N ARG A 29 -3.25 -22.75 -14.59
CA ARG A 29 -4.52 -22.13 -14.98
C ARG A 29 -4.26 -20.73 -15.58
N GLY A 30 -4.65 -20.53 -16.85
CA GLY A 30 -4.73 -19.19 -17.48
C GLY A 30 -3.46 -18.64 -18.13
N THR A 31 -3.63 -17.54 -18.87
CA THR A 31 -2.55 -16.73 -19.47
C THR A 31 -2.04 -15.70 -18.45
N ALA A 32 -0.73 -15.64 -18.24
CA ALA A 32 -0.09 -14.61 -17.40
C ALA A 32 -0.52 -13.20 -17.82
N HIS A 33 -0.63 -12.27 -16.87
CA HIS A 33 -0.88 -10.87 -17.18
C HIS A 33 0.20 -10.32 -18.14
N PRO A 34 -0.19 -9.63 -19.24
CA PRO A 34 0.77 -9.10 -20.22
C PRO A 34 1.79 -8.15 -19.57
N GLY A 35 3.08 -8.34 -19.86
CA GLY A 35 4.18 -7.50 -19.36
C GLY A 35 4.94 -8.04 -18.15
N LEU A 36 4.48 -9.14 -17.56
CA LEU A 36 5.07 -9.76 -16.36
C LEU A 36 5.72 -11.10 -16.71
N GLY A 37 6.75 -11.07 -17.56
CA GLY A 37 7.52 -12.28 -17.87
C GLY A 37 7.90 -13.04 -16.59
N THR A 38 7.57 -14.32 -16.53
CA THR A 38 7.88 -15.27 -15.44
C THR A 38 7.23 -15.07 -14.05
N PHE A 39 6.41 -14.04 -13.80
CA PHE A 39 5.85 -13.79 -12.46
C PHE A 39 4.46 -14.42 -12.22
N VAL A 40 4.24 -14.84 -10.97
CA VAL A 40 3.22 -15.80 -10.47
C VAL A 40 1.90 -15.12 -10.05
N ALA A 41 1.57 -14.00 -10.67
CA ALA A 41 0.30 -13.30 -10.46
C ALA A 41 -0.80 -13.89 -11.37
N PHE A 42 -1.13 -15.16 -11.18
CA PHE A 42 -2.21 -15.85 -11.91
C PHE A 42 -3.56 -15.84 -11.17
N GLY A 43 -3.55 -15.76 -9.84
CA GLY A 43 -4.75 -15.76 -9.03
C GLY A 43 -5.44 -14.39 -8.97
N THR A 44 -6.62 -14.38 -8.38
CA THR A 44 -7.37 -13.14 -8.09
C THR A 44 -6.94 -12.58 -6.73
N VAL A 45 -7.58 -11.51 -6.30
CA VAL A 45 -7.21 -10.74 -5.11
C VAL A 45 -8.46 -10.50 -4.26
N TRP A 46 -8.28 -10.44 -2.95
CA TRP A 46 -9.34 -10.00 -2.05
C TRP A 46 -9.65 -8.52 -2.26
N ASP A 47 -10.93 -8.18 -2.31
CA ASP A 47 -11.43 -6.81 -2.50
C ASP A 47 -11.47 -5.98 -1.21
N HIS A 48 -10.86 -6.51 -0.16
CA HIS A 48 -10.78 -5.96 1.18
C HIS A 48 -9.43 -6.34 1.80
N SER A 49 -9.09 -5.78 2.97
CA SER A 49 -7.77 -5.95 3.62
C SER A 49 -7.83 -6.72 4.94
N ILE A 50 -9.00 -6.77 5.58
CA ILE A 50 -9.25 -7.59 6.77
C ILE A 50 -9.81 -8.93 6.30
N ILE A 51 -8.93 -9.91 6.13
CA ILE A 51 -9.31 -11.25 5.69
C ILE A 51 -9.72 -12.07 6.92
N THR A 52 -10.93 -12.60 6.91
CA THR A 52 -11.43 -13.43 8.00
C THR A 52 -11.17 -14.91 7.72
N TYR A 53 -10.86 -15.68 8.77
CA TYR A 53 -10.70 -17.13 8.64
C TYR A 53 -11.43 -17.88 9.75
N ARG A 54 -11.71 -19.15 9.51
CA ARG A 54 -12.25 -20.06 10.53
C ARG A 54 -11.59 -21.43 10.41
N VAL A 55 -11.24 -22.00 11.55
CA VAL A 55 -10.70 -23.36 11.62
C VAL A 55 -11.84 -24.33 11.96
N ASN A 56 -12.26 -25.12 10.98
CA ASN A 56 -13.42 -26.02 11.10
C ASN A 56 -13.03 -27.38 11.68
N LYS A 57 -11.87 -27.92 11.30
CA LYS A 57 -11.32 -29.18 11.82
C LYS A 57 -9.80 -29.08 11.88
N LEU A 58 -9.22 -29.60 12.95
CA LEU A 58 -7.78 -29.69 13.19
C LEU A 58 -7.35 -31.16 13.12
N SER A 59 -6.05 -31.38 12.93
CA SER A 59 -5.45 -32.72 12.95
C SER A 59 -5.40 -33.31 14.36
N ASP A 60 -5.40 -34.62 14.47
CA ASP A 60 -5.18 -35.33 15.74
C ASP A 60 -3.69 -35.51 16.08
N ASP A 61 -2.76 -35.23 15.15
CA ASP A 61 -1.32 -35.50 15.29
C ASP A 61 -0.57 -34.57 16.23
N MET A 62 -1.16 -33.41 16.55
CA MET A 62 -0.52 -32.44 17.43
C MET A 62 -1.55 -31.61 18.24
N PRO A 63 -1.17 -30.99 19.36
CA PRO A 63 -2.11 -30.22 20.19
C PRO A 63 -2.79 -29.09 19.42
N GLN A 64 -4.10 -28.93 19.60
CA GLN A 64 -4.91 -27.93 18.88
C GLN A 64 -4.38 -26.50 19.01
N ASP A 65 -3.95 -26.11 20.22
CA ASP A 65 -3.37 -24.78 20.46
C ASP A 65 -2.08 -24.57 19.66
N ARG A 66 -1.31 -25.64 19.43
CA ARG A 66 -0.10 -25.57 18.61
C ARG A 66 -0.44 -25.35 17.15
N GLN A 67 -1.42 -26.08 16.61
CA GLN A 67 -1.88 -25.92 15.23
C GLN A 67 -2.41 -24.50 14.99
N ARG A 68 -3.23 -23.97 15.92
CA ARG A 68 -3.73 -22.59 15.85
C ARG A 68 -2.59 -21.57 15.83
N ALA A 69 -1.56 -21.77 16.66
CA ALA A 69 -0.38 -20.91 16.64
C ALA A 69 0.40 -20.98 15.31
N LEU A 70 0.48 -22.17 14.68
CA LEU A 70 1.10 -22.33 13.36
C LEU A 70 0.27 -21.64 12.25
N ILE A 71 -1.06 -21.74 12.31
CA ILE A 71 -1.97 -21.03 11.39
C ILE A 71 -1.73 -19.51 11.49
N THR A 72 -1.75 -18.96 12.71
CA THR A 72 -1.47 -17.52 12.91
C THR A 72 -0.08 -17.16 12.39
N THR A 73 0.94 -17.97 12.67
CA THR A 73 2.32 -17.73 12.21
C THR A 73 2.42 -17.73 10.67
N ALA A 74 1.73 -18.65 10.00
CA ALA A 74 1.71 -18.73 8.53
C ALA A 74 1.02 -17.51 7.91
N LEU A 75 -0.10 -17.06 8.47
CA LEU A 75 -0.82 -15.86 8.03
C LEU A 75 0.01 -14.59 8.29
N ASP A 76 0.63 -14.47 9.47
CA ASP A 76 1.49 -13.33 9.82
C ASP A 76 2.68 -13.16 8.87
N ARG A 77 3.22 -14.27 8.33
CA ARG A 77 4.29 -14.22 7.32
C ARG A 77 3.83 -13.54 6.03
N TRP A 78 2.56 -13.63 5.66
CA TRP A 78 2.01 -12.90 4.53
C TRP A 78 1.64 -11.46 4.90
N SER A 79 1.11 -11.20 6.10
CA SER A 79 0.88 -9.83 6.62
C SER A 79 2.17 -9.01 6.75
N ALA A 80 3.33 -9.64 6.90
CA ALA A 80 4.63 -8.97 6.86
C ALA A 80 5.03 -8.51 5.45
N VAL A 81 4.40 -9.05 4.41
CA VAL A 81 4.75 -8.80 3.00
C VAL A 81 3.80 -7.80 2.34
N VAL A 82 2.53 -7.77 2.76
CA VAL A 82 1.44 -6.93 2.24
C VAL A 82 0.55 -6.44 3.37
N PRO A 83 -0.16 -5.30 3.24
CA PRO A 83 -0.96 -4.74 4.31
C PRO A 83 -2.32 -5.46 4.44
N LEU A 84 -2.28 -6.74 4.77
CA LEU A 84 -3.43 -7.56 5.13
C LEU A 84 -3.45 -7.81 6.63
N VAL A 85 -4.65 -7.93 7.17
CA VAL A 85 -4.90 -8.29 8.56
C VAL A 85 -5.76 -9.54 8.57
N PHE A 86 -5.37 -10.53 9.36
CA PHE A 86 -6.12 -11.78 9.48
C PHE A 86 -6.88 -11.82 10.80
N ARG A 87 -8.16 -12.16 10.76
CA ARG A 87 -9.01 -12.25 11.96
C ARG A 87 -9.78 -13.57 11.97
N GLU A 88 -9.64 -14.33 13.04
CA GLU A 88 -10.50 -15.50 13.22
C GLU A 88 -11.94 -15.05 13.51
N THR A 89 -12.92 -15.73 12.91
CA THR A 89 -14.35 -15.43 13.11
C THR A 89 -15.18 -16.69 13.38
N ALA A 90 -16.28 -16.51 14.11
CA ALA A 90 -17.31 -17.54 14.29
C ALA A 90 -18.39 -17.47 13.19
N ASP A 91 -18.51 -16.32 12.51
CA ASP A 91 -19.45 -16.10 11.41
C ASP A 91 -18.93 -16.78 10.12
N THR A 92 -19.54 -16.47 8.96
CA THR A 92 -19.03 -16.91 7.65
C THR A 92 -17.65 -16.27 7.39
N PRO A 93 -16.59 -17.07 7.24
CA PRO A 93 -15.24 -16.56 6.99
C PRO A 93 -14.98 -16.33 5.50
N ASP A 94 -13.89 -15.62 5.19
CA ASP A 94 -13.32 -15.56 3.83
C ASP A 94 -12.49 -16.82 3.51
N ILE A 95 -11.86 -17.42 4.53
CA ILE A 95 -11.03 -18.63 4.39
C ILE A 95 -11.48 -19.67 5.42
N GLU A 96 -11.99 -20.81 4.96
CA GLU A 96 -12.12 -22.00 5.79
C GLU A 96 -10.84 -22.83 5.77
N ILE A 97 -10.40 -23.23 6.96
CA ILE A 97 -9.25 -24.12 7.16
C ILE A 97 -9.76 -25.43 7.74
N ARG A 98 -9.48 -26.55 7.07
CA ARG A 98 -9.86 -27.88 7.58
C ARG A 98 -8.86 -28.97 7.20
N PHE A 99 -8.76 -29.96 8.08
CA PHE A 99 -8.11 -31.23 7.81
C PHE A 99 -9.16 -32.27 7.41
N ALA A 100 -8.95 -33.00 6.32
CA ALA A 100 -9.90 -33.95 5.75
C ALA A 100 -9.21 -35.16 5.13
N VAL A 101 -9.96 -36.25 4.91
CA VAL A 101 -9.44 -37.49 4.32
C VAL A 101 -10.20 -37.79 3.03
N GLY A 102 -9.50 -38.22 1.98
CA GLY A 102 -10.11 -38.71 0.73
C GLY A 102 -11.08 -37.70 0.11
N GLU A 103 -12.27 -38.16 -0.31
CA GLU A 103 -13.33 -37.26 -0.80
C GLU A 103 -13.94 -36.46 0.35
N HIS A 104 -13.98 -35.13 0.20
CA HIS A 104 -14.36 -34.20 1.26
C HIS A 104 -15.22 -33.03 0.76
N ASP A 105 -16.13 -33.31 -0.18
CA ASP A 105 -17.20 -32.39 -0.64
C ASP A 105 -16.75 -31.19 -1.49
N ASP A 106 -15.53 -31.22 -2.02
CA ASP A 106 -15.01 -30.18 -2.93
C ASP A 106 -14.65 -30.70 -4.34
N GLY A 107 -14.79 -32.01 -4.58
CA GLY A 107 -14.47 -32.68 -5.85
C GLY A 107 -12.98 -32.86 -6.14
N ASN A 108 -12.10 -32.59 -5.16
CA ASN A 108 -10.65 -32.81 -5.24
C ASN A 108 -10.23 -33.76 -4.11
N ALA A 109 -10.61 -35.03 -4.21
CA ALA A 109 -10.26 -36.03 -3.20
C ALA A 109 -8.74 -36.14 -2.96
N PHE A 110 -8.34 -36.26 -1.69
CA PHE A 110 -6.97 -36.60 -1.32
C PHE A 110 -6.63 -38.06 -1.65
N ASP A 111 -5.32 -38.35 -1.77
CA ASP A 111 -4.81 -39.63 -2.27
C ASP A 111 -4.26 -40.56 -1.17
N GLY A 112 -4.39 -40.17 0.09
CA GLY A 112 -3.84 -40.88 1.23
C GLY A 112 -2.36 -40.54 1.43
N PRO A 113 -1.60 -41.32 2.21
CA PRO A 113 -0.29 -40.89 2.68
C PRO A 113 0.73 -40.58 1.55
N GLY A 114 1.28 -39.39 1.58
CA GLY A 114 2.49 -38.93 0.91
C GLY A 114 2.29 -37.90 -0.20
N MET A 115 1.64 -38.27 -1.30
CA MET A 115 1.80 -37.57 -2.59
C MET A 115 1.18 -36.16 -2.58
N VAL A 116 -0.12 -36.03 -2.33
CA VAL A 116 -0.80 -34.73 -2.24
C VAL A 116 -1.02 -34.36 -0.78
N LEU A 117 -0.23 -33.42 -0.27
CA LEU A 117 -0.28 -33.07 1.17
C LEU A 117 -1.46 -32.15 1.52
N ALA A 118 -1.84 -31.27 0.60
CA ALA A 118 -2.82 -30.22 0.81
C ALA A 118 -3.19 -29.56 -0.52
N HIS A 119 -4.28 -28.80 -0.51
CA HIS A 119 -4.60 -27.83 -1.56
C HIS A 119 -5.35 -26.64 -0.97
N ALA A 120 -5.35 -25.54 -1.71
CA ALA A 120 -6.15 -24.37 -1.41
C ALA A 120 -6.81 -23.83 -2.68
N PHE A 121 -7.64 -22.81 -2.52
CA PHE A 121 -8.34 -22.17 -3.64
C PHE A 121 -8.03 -20.68 -3.70
N PHE A 122 -7.96 -20.14 -4.91
CA PHE A 122 -7.80 -18.70 -5.09
C PHE A 122 -8.97 -17.91 -4.47
N PRO A 123 -8.76 -16.61 -4.17
CA PRO A 123 -9.84 -15.70 -3.80
C PRO A 123 -10.99 -15.69 -4.82
N PRO A 124 -12.15 -15.09 -4.47
CA PRO A 124 -13.26 -14.89 -5.39
C PRO A 124 -12.84 -14.20 -6.71
N PRO A 125 -13.58 -14.41 -7.81
CA PRO A 125 -14.76 -15.28 -7.93
C PRO A 125 -14.42 -16.77 -8.23
N ASN A 126 -13.17 -17.20 -8.00
CA ASN A 126 -12.76 -18.57 -8.29
C ASN A 126 -13.46 -19.57 -7.38
N SER A 127 -13.71 -20.79 -7.87
CA SER A 127 -14.16 -21.94 -7.05
C SER A 127 -15.46 -21.74 -6.24
N GLY A 128 -16.25 -20.69 -6.51
CA GLY A 128 -17.57 -20.50 -5.90
C GLY A 128 -17.50 -20.36 -4.38
N ALA A 129 -18.18 -21.25 -3.66
CA ALA A 129 -18.24 -21.24 -2.20
C ALA A 129 -16.91 -21.66 -1.53
N LEU A 130 -15.99 -22.26 -2.28
CA LEU A 130 -14.69 -22.72 -1.77
C LEU A 130 -13.59 -21.66 -1.94
N ALA A 131 -13.93 -20.47 -2.43
CA ALA A 131 -12.96 -19.43 -2.73
C ALA A 131 -12.17 -19.05 -1.47
N GLY A 132 -10.84 -19.14 -1.53
CA GLY A 132 -9.96 -18.84 -0.40
C GLY A 132 -9.65 -20.03 0.50
N ASP A 133 -10.48 -21.07 0.54
CA ASP A 133 -10.34 -22.18 1.48
C ASP A 133 -9.03 -22.94 1.32
N ALA A 134 -8.57 -23.55 2.41
CA ALA A 134 -7.37 -24.38 2.47
C ALA A 134 -7.64 -25.71 3.19
N HIS A 135 -7.36 -26.83 2.51
CA HIS A 135 -7.56 -28.18 2.99
C HIS A 135 -6.24 -28.92 3.13
N PHE A 136 -6.08 -29.64 4.22
CA PHE A 136 -4.89 -30.42 4.54
C PHE A 136 -5.28 -31.89 4.63
N ASP A 137 -4.50 -32.79 4.02
CA ASP A 137 -4.80 -34.21 4.07
C ASP A 137 -4.49 -34.78 5.46
N GLU A 138 -5.52 -35.30 6.13
CA GLU A 138 -5.43 -35.89 7.46
C GLU A 138 -4.91 -37.34 7.44
N ASP A 139 -4.75 -37.96 6.27
CA ASP A 139 -4.01 -39.22 6.15
C ASP A 139 -2.47 -39.02 6.27
N GLU A 140 -2.00 -37.77 6.22
CA GLU A 140 -0.60 -37.41 6.43
C GLU A 140 -0.24 -37.33 7.91
N THR A 141 1.02 -37.64 8.24
CA THR A 141 1.55 -37.41 9.59
C THR A 141 2.08 -35.98 9.71
N TRP A 142 1.35 -35.12 10.42
CA TRP A 142 1.70 -33.71 10.60
C TRP A 142 2.64 -33.50 11.80
N GLN A 143 3.71 -32.74 11.59
CA GLN A 143 4.66 -32.37 12.64
C GLN A 143 5.10 -30.91 12.53
N GLU A 144 5.86 -30.45 13.51
CA GLU A 144 6.56 -29.18 13.45
C GLU A 144 8.07 -29.40 13.22
N GLY A 145 8.62 -28.65 12.27
CA GLY A 145 10.00 -28.73 11.86
C GLY A 145 10.28 -29.90 10.93
N LEU A 146 11.49 -29.90 10.37
CA LEU A 146 11.93 -30.87 9.38
C LEU A 146 12.65 -32.07 9.99
N THR A 147 12.73 -32.15 11.32
CA THR A 147 13.38 -33.24 12.05
C THR A 147 12.34 -34.28 12.46
N GLY A 148 12.11 -35.27 11.60
CA GLY A 148 11.17 -36.36 11.85
C GLY A 148 10.82 -37.10 10.57
N SER A 149 9.80 -37.96 10.62
CA SER A 149 9.31 -38.72 9.46
C SER A 149 8.02 -38.16 8.87
N GLY A 150 7.39 -37.18 9.52
CA GLY A 150 6.18 -36.51 9.03
C GLY A 150 6.49 -35.21 8.26
N PHE A 151 5.43 -34.53 7.84
CA PHE A 151 5.50 -33.28 7.09
C PHE A 151 5.41 -32.05 8.00
N ASP A 152 6.25 -31.05 7.75
CA ASP A 152 6.23 -29.79 8.52
C ASP A 152 4.98 -28.99 8.16
N LEU A 153 4.01 -28.97 9.08
CA LEU A 153 2.71 -28.34 8.87
C LEU A 153 2.84 -26.84 8.55
N LEU A 154 3.80 -26.16 9.19
CA LEU A 154 4.00 -24.73 8.96
C LEU A 154 4.46 -24.43 7.53
N THR A 155 5.34 -25.27 6.96
CA THR A 155 5.78 -25.13 5.57
C THR A 155 4.61 -25.25 4.60
N VAL A 156 3.76 -26.26 4.79
CA VAL A 156 2.57 -26.49 3.95
C VAL A 156 1.57 -25.35 4.13
N MET A 157 1.26 -24.92 5.35
CA MET A 157 0.34 -23.81 5.60
C MET A 157 0.76 -22.51 4.91
N VAL A 158 2.04 -22.15 4.94
CA VAL A 158 2.50 -20.90 4.30
C VAL A 158 2.32 -20.98 2.79
N HIS A 159 2.57 -22.16 2.19
CA HIS A 159 2.32 -22.41 0.77
C HIS A 159 0.84 -22.29 0.42
N GLU A 160 -0.02 -23.05 1.10
CA GLU A 160 -1.46 -23.07 0.80
C GLU A 160 -2.11 -21.71 1.02
N PHE A 161 -1.73 -20.97 2.07
CA PHE A 161 -2.22 -19.60 2.25
C PHE A 161 -1.71 -18.64 1.17
N GLY A 162 -0.59 -18.94 0.51
CA GLY A 162 -0.18 -18.22 -0.70
C GLY A 162 -1.23 -18.34 -1.81
N HIS A 163 -1.80 -19.53 -2.02
CA HIS A 163 -2.92 -19.75 -2.93
C HIS A 163 -4.20 -19.05 -2.45
N SER A 164 -4.56 -19.20 -1.17
CA SER A 164 -5.71 -18.49 -0.56
C SER A 164 -5.64 -16.96 -0.71
N LEU A 165 -4.44 -16.43 -0.95
CA LEU A 165 -4.17 -15.01 -1.16
C LEU A 165 -3.92 -14.63 -2.62
N GLY A 166 -3.88 -15.59 -3.56
CA GLY A 166 -3.85 -15.32 -5.01
C GLY A 166 -2.54 -15.64 -5.74
N LEU A 167 -1.55 -16.25 -5.09
CA LEU A 167 -0.32 -16.70 -5.76
C LEU A 167 -0.49 -18.07 -6.40
N GLY A 168 -0.10 -18.23 -7.65
CA GLY A 168 0.00 -19.57 -8.26
C GLY A 168 1.27 -20.32 -7.84
N HIS A 169 1.51 -21.48 -8.45
CA HIS A 169 2.81 -22.14 -8.32
C HIS A 169 3.90 -21.45 -9.17
N THR A 170 5.15 -21.56 -8.72
CA THR A 170 6.35 -21.13 -9.47
C THR A 170 7.36 -22.27 -9.65
N ASN A 171 8.23 -22.15 -10.66
CA ASN A 171 9.39 -23.05 -10.83
C ASN A 171 10.70 -22.44 -10.32
N VAL A 172 10.66 -21.27 -9.67
CA VAL A 172 11.82 -20.67 -9.02
C VAL A 172 12.30 -21.62 -7.91
N PRO A 173 13.59 -22.05 -7.92
CA PRO A 173 14.14 -22.87 -6.86
C PRO A 173 14.04 -22.16 -5.51
N ASN A 174 13.69 -22.90 -4.45
CA ASN A 174 13.53 -22.38 -3.09
C ASN A 174 12.48 -21.26 -2.97
N SER A 175 11.46 -21.21 -3.83
CA SER A 175 10.25 -20.45 -3.55
C SER A 175 9.35 -21.23 -2.60
N THR A 176 8.62 -20.50 -1.76
CA THR A 176 7.54 -21.03 -0.92
C THR A 176 6.44 -21.62 -1.80
N MET A 177 6.11 -20.97 -2.91
CA MET A 177 5.13 -21.39 -3.91
C MET A 177 5.66 -22.41 -4.93
N ASN A 178 6.79 -23.07 -4.65
CA ASN A 178 7.20 -24.24 -5.45
C ASN A 178 6.21 -25.39 -5.16
N PRO A 179 5.70 -26.10 -6.18
CA PRO A 179 4.69 -27.13 -5.97
C PRO A 179 5.20 -28.32 -5.15
N PHE A 180 6.50 -28.59 -5.12
CA PHE A 180 7.05 -29.78 -4.48
C PHE A 180 7.70 -29.44 -3.13
N TYR A 181 7.33 -30.20 -2.11
CA TYR A 181 7.85 -30.06 -0.76
C TYR A 181 9.23 -30.74 -0.59
N PRO A 182 10.01 -30.34 0.45
CA PRO A 182 9.78 -29.19 1.32
C PRO A 182 10.10 -27.85 0.63
N THR A 183 9.37 -26.80 1.00
CA THR A 183 9.64 -25.41 0.59
C THR A 183 10.08 -24.58 1.80
N PRO A 184 10.61 -23.35 1.60
CA PRO A 184 10.85 -22.48 2.73
C PRO A 184 9.55 -22.12 3.42
N SER A 185 9.56 -22.11 4.76
CA SER A 185 8.39 -21.69 5.51
C SER A 185 8.24 -20.17 5.56
N THR A 186 9.21 -19.38 5.11
CA THR A 186 9.10 -17.91 5.00
C THR A 186 9.07 -17.49 3.53
N PRO A 187 8.13 -16.62 3.10
CA PRO A 187 8.04 -16.14 1.71
C PRO A 187 9.40 -15.68 1.18
N ALA A 188 9.87 -16.31 0.10
CA ALA A 188 11.11 -15.99 -0.59
C ALA A 188 10.97 -14.70 -1.42
N ALA A 189 12.06 -14.27 -2.07
CA ALA A 189 12.05 -13.04 -2.86
C ALA A 189 11.02 -13.06 -4.01
N ASP A 190 10.88 -14.20 -4.68
CA ASP A 190 9.87 -14.40 -5.74
C ASP A 190 8.45 -14.26 -5.18
N ASP A 191 8.17 -14.96 -4.08
CA ASP A 191 6.88 -14.95 -3.40
C ASP A 191 6.48 -13.55 -2.93
N ARG A 192 7.43 -12.81 -2.34
CA ARG A 192 7.20 -11.42 -1.89
C ARG A 192 6.91 -10.49 -3.04
N THR A 193 7.63 -10.65 -4.16
CA THR A 193 7.41 -9.84 -5.36
C THR A 193 6.02 -10.11 -5.94
N GLY A 194 5.66 -11.40 -6.09
CA GLY A 194 4.33 -11.78 -6.56
C GLY A 194 3.21 -11.25 -5.66
N MET A 195 3.35 -11.40 -4.35
CA MET A 195 2.32 -11.00 -3.39
C MET A 195 2.11 -9.48 -3.39
N ARG A 196 3.20 -8.70 -3.40
CA ARG A 196 3.12 -7.24 -3.50
C ARG A 196 2.46 -6.78 -4.78
N HIS A 197 2.68 -7.49 -5.89
CA HIS A 197 2.04 -7.19 -7.15
C HIS A 197 0.53 -7.44 -7.14
N VAL A 198 0.10 -8.58 -6.57
CA VAL A 198 -1.32 -8.92 -6.40
C VAL A 198 -2.01 -7.84 -5.55
N TYR A 199 -1.40 -7.44 -4.44
CA TYR A 199 -1.93 -6.46 -3.49
C TYR A 199 -1.40 -5.02 -3.70
N ARG A 200 -0.96 -4.67 -4.91
CA ARG A 200 -0.39 -3.34 -5.21
C ARG A 200 -1.34 -2.18 -4.90
N ARG A 201 -2.65 -2.41 -5.02
CA ARG A 201 -3.69 -1.43 -4.64
C ARG A 201 -3.75 -1.24 -3.12
N HIS A 202 -3.65 -2.32 -2.35
CA HIS A 202 -3.58 -2.28 -0.89
C HIS A 202 -2.33 -1.55 -0.40
N ILE A 203 -1.18 -1.86 -1.00
CA ILE A 203 0.10 -1.16 -0.73
C ILE A 203 -0.01 0.33 -1.04
N TRP A 204 -0.64 0.68 -2.17
CA TRP A 204 -0.83 2.07 -2.56
C TRP A 204 -1.64 2.85 -1.52
N VAL A 205 -2.82 2.37 -1.13
CA VAL A 205 -3.64 3.04 -0.09
C VAL A 205 -2.90 3.10 1.25
N ALA A 206 -2.27 2.00 1.67
CA ALA A 206 -1.48 1.96 2.90
C ALA A 206 -0.33 2.99 2.87
N SER A 207 0.27 3.23 1.70
CA SER A 207 1.32 4.24 1.51
C SER A 207 0.78 5.67 1.58
N LEU A 208 -0.49 5.93 1.23
CA LEU A 208 -1.11 7.25 1.40
C LEU A 208 -1.21 7.64 2.88
N TYR A 209 -1.55 6.71 3.78
CA TYR A 209 -1.51 6.96 5.23
C TYR A 209 -0.12 7.41 5.70
N ARG A 210 0.93 6.73 5.23
CA ARG A 210 2.31 7.08 5.58
C ARG A 210 2.73 8.43 4.98
N ASP A 211 2.53 8.62 3.68
CA ASP A 211 3.17 9.72 2.95
C ASP A 211 2.39 11.04 3.07
N ILE A 212 1.06 10.96 3.22
CA ILE A 212 0.19 12.14 3.40
C ILE A 212 -0.06 12.40 4.88
N LEU A 213 -0.49 11.38 5.64
CA LEU A 213 -0.90 11.56 7.05
C LEU A 213 0.24 11.34 8.06
N GLY A 214 1.39 10.79 7.64
CA GLY A 214 2.53 10.59 8.53
C GLY A 214 2.34 9.49 9.58
N ARG A 215 1.42 8.54 9.36
CA ARG A 215 1.13 7.46 10.31
C ARG A 215 0.87 6.11 9.63
N ARG A 216 0.85 5.02 10.41
CA ARG A 216 0.33 3.73 9.93
C ARG A 216 -1.18 3.87 9.68
N PHE A 217 -1.67 3.15 8.68
CA PHE A 217 -3.09 2.91 8.50
C PHE A 217 -3.70 2.24 9.74
N ASP A 218 -4.95 2.59 10.03
CA ASP A 218 -5.84 1.79 10.85
C ASP A 218 -6.53 0.72 9.98
N ASP A 219 -6.80 -0.43 10.57
CA ASP A 219 -7.22 -1.61 9.82
C ASP A 219 -8.58 -1.39 9.11
N GLU A 220 -9.56 -0.80 9.81
CA GLU A 220 -10.89 -0.51 9.25
C GLU A 220 -10.84 0.56 8.15
N GLY A 221 -10.04 1.60 8.34
CA GLY A 221 -9.87 2.66 7.35
C GLY A 221 -9.19 2.15 6.09
N LEU A 222 -8.17 1.29 6.19
CA LEU A 222 -7.59 0.62 5.01
C LEU A 222 -8.66 -0.22 4.31
N ASP A 223 -9.38 -1.06 5.06
CA ASP A 223 -10.40 -1.96 4.53
C ASP A 223 -11.48 -1.21 3.74
N GLY A 224 -12.00 -0.12 4.31
CA GLY A 224 -13.01 0.72 3.66
C GLY A 224 -12.53 1.33 2.35
N TRP A 225 -11.29 1.82 2.28
CA TRP A 225 -10.74 2.38 1.04
C TRP A 225 -10.51 1.31 -0.03
N ILE A 226 -10.05 0.11 0.35
CA ILE A 226 -9.87 -0.99 -0.59
C ILE A 226 -11.21 -1.42 -1.16
N ARG A 227 -12.22 -1.66 -0.31
CA ARG A 227 -13.58 -1.99 -0.79
C ARG A 227 -14.11 -0.92 -1.74
N SER A 228 -13.88 0.36 -1.45
CA SER A 228 -14.26 1.47 -2.32
C SER A 228 -13.61 1.37 -3.71
N LEU A 229 -12.29 1.10 -3.78
CA LEU A 229 -11.58 0.91 -5.05
C LEU A 229 -12.13 -0.26 -5.86
N PHE A 230 -12.40 -1.39 -5.20
CA PHE A 230 -12.94 -2.57 -5.87
C PHE A 230 -14.42 -2.41 -6.27
N SER A 231 -15.17 -1.52 -5.60
CA SER A 231 -16.50 -1.07 -6.03
C SER A 231 -16.48 -0.03 -7.17
N GLY A 232 -15.30 0.35 -7.67
CA GLY A 232 -15.14 1.23 -8.82
C GLY A 232 -14.79 2.69 -8.51
N ALA A 233 -14.40 3.02 -7.26
CA ALA A 233 -13.90 4.36 -6.96
C ALA A 233 -12.64 4.69 -7.76
N ASN A 234 -12.55 5.93 -8.22
CA ASN A 234 -11.36 6.43 -8.92
C ASN A 234 -10.21 6.61 -7.91
N PRO A 235 -8.97 6.13 -8.20
CA PRO A 235 -7.80 6.41 -7.38
C PRO A 235 -7.60 7.90 -7.05
N GLN A 236 -7.95 8.81 -7.96
CA GLN A 236 -7.88 10.25 -7.68
C GLN A 236 -8.85 10.68 -6.57
N ASP A 237 -10.04 10.09 -6.50
CA ASP A 237 -11.03 10.39 -5.45
C ASP A 237 -10.58 9.85 -4.09
N VAL A 238 -9.95 8.67 -4.08
CA VAL A 238 -9.33 8.12 -2.87
C VAL A 238 -8.21 9.05 -2.40
N ALA A 239 -7.26 9.42 -3.28
CA ALA A 239 -6.19 10.36 -2.93
C ALA A 239 -6.72 11.73 -2.47
N ARG A 240 -7.82 12.20 -3.08
CA ARG A 240 -8.53 13.41 -2.65
C ARG A 240 -9.08 13.28 -1.24
N GLY A 241 -9.65 12.12 -0.90
CA GLY A 241 -10.13 11.80 0.45
C GLY A 241 -9.05 11.95 1.51
N PHE A 242 -7.81 11.54 1.22
CA PHE A 242 -6.66 11.77 2.11
C PHE A 242 -6.23 13.25 2.13
N CYS A 243 -6.02 13.86 0.97
CA CYS A 243 -5.48 15.21 0.84
C CYS A 243 -6.38 16.30 1.45
N TYR A 244 -7.70 16.07 1.46
CA TYR A 244 -8.69 16.98 2.02
C TYR A 244 -9.37 16.41 3.28
N SER A 245 -8.81 15.36 3.88
CA SER A 245 -9.29 14.81 5.16
C SER A 245 -9.20 15.85 6.28
N GLU A 246 -9.99 15.66 7.34
CA GLU A 246 -9.90 16.45 8.58
C GLU A 246 -8.48 16.40 9.17
N GLU A 247 -7.86 15.23 9.18
CA GLU A 247 -6.52 14.99 9.72
C GLU A 247 -5.45 15.77 8.94
N HIS A 248 -5.36 15.56 7.62
CA HIS A 248 -4.36 16.24 6.79
C HIS A 248 -4.59 17.76 6.77
N SER A 249 -5.85 18.21 6.72
CA SER A 249 -6.19 19.64 6.81
C SER A 249 -5.75 20.24 8.15
N GLY A 250 -5.85 19.49 9.24
CA GLY A 250 -5.39 19.89 10.57
C GLY A 250 -3.86 19.98 10.63
N GLN A 251 -3.15 19.03 10.00
CA GLN A 251 -1.70 19.03 9.88
C GLN A 251 -1.22 20.25 9.09
N ILE A 252 -1.80 20.52 7.91
CA ILE A 252 -1.48 21.72 7.12
C ILE A 252 -1.70 22.98 7.95
N ALA A 253 -2.86 23.15 8.60
CA ALA A 253 -3.14 24.34 9.40
C ALA A 253 -2.12 24.50 10.53
N THR A 254 -1.79 23.42 11.24
CA THR A 254 -0.80 23.42 12.32
C THR A 254 0.58 23.83 11.83
N ASP A 255 1.04 23.24 10.72
CA ASP A 255 2.34 23.56 10.11
C ASP A 255 2.42 25.03 9.67
N LEU A 256 1.33 25.59 9.14
CA LEU A 256 1.27 27.00 8.75
C LEU A 256 1.38 27.93 9.95
N TYR A 257 0.76 27.60 11.09
CA TYR A 257 0.91 28.38 12.32
C TYR A 257 2.35 28.38 12.83
N PHE A 258 3.01 27.22 12.86
CA PHE A 258 4.42 27.16 13.24
C PHE A 258 5.30 27.92 12.24
N THR A 259 5.06 27.77 10.94
CA THR A 259 5.88 28.36 9.87
C THR A 259 5.72 29.88 9.78
N LEU A 260 4.52 30.42 10.01
CA LEU A 260 4.22 31.84 9.81
C LEU A 260 4.17 32.62 11.13
N LEU A 261 3.62 32.03 12.18
CA LEU A 261 3.36 32.69 13.45
C LEU A 261 4.31 32.25 14.58
N ASP A 262 5.16 31.24 14.36
CA ASP A 262 6.11 30.68 15.35
C ASP A 262 5.43 30.17 16.63
N ARG A 263 4.20 29.67 16.51
CA ARG A 263 3.45 29.11 17.65
C ARG A 263 2.47 28.03 17.18
N ALA A 264 1.98 27.22 18.11
CA ALA A 264 0.87 26.32 17.84
C ALA A 264 -0.44 27.09 17.64
N PRO A 265 -1.38 26.57 16.84
CA PRO A 265 -2.70 27.17 16.70
C PRO A 265 -3.54 26.98 17.97
N GLU A 266 -4.33 28.01 18.29
CA GLU A 266 -5.42 27.88 19.25
C GLU A 266 -6.56 27.01 18.68
N PRO A 267 -7.37 26.34 19.52
CA PRO A 267 -8.38 25.39 19.04
C PRO A 267 -9.39 25.98 18.04
N ALA A 268 -9.83 27.22 18.25
CA ALA A 268 -10.78 27.88 17.36
C ALA A 268 -10.17 28.21 15.98
N GLY A 269 -8.93 28.70 15.96
CA GLY A 269 -8.18 28.99 14.74
C GLY A 269 -7.90 27.72 13.94
N LEU A 270 -7.42 26.67 14.62
CA LEU A 270 -7.20 25.35 14.00
C LEU A 270 -8.50 24.83 13.38
N ALA A 271 -9.61 24.84 14.12
CA ALA A 271 -10.90 24.36 13.64
C ALA A 271 -11.37 25.13 12.40
N SER A 272 -11.21 26.46 12.39
CA SER A 272 -11.60 27.32 11.26
C SER A 272 -10.80 27.01 10.00
N TRP A 273 -9.46 27.03 10.08
CA TRP A 273 -8.61 26.76 8.91
C TRP A 273 -8.78 25.34 8.40
N ARG A 274 -8.84 24.37 9.31
CA ARG A 274 -9.07 22.97 8.97
C ARG A 274 -10.40 22.77 8.25
N SER A 275 -11.47 23.46 8.64
CA SER A 275 -12.77 23.39 7.95
C SER A 275 -12.70 23.96 6.53
N GLN A 276 -12.00 25.08 6.35
CA GLN A 276 -11.86 25.72 5.03
C GLN A 276 -11.02 24.86 4.09
N LEU A 277 -9.91 24.30 4.58
CA LEU A 277 -9.06 23.37 3.83
C LEU A 277 -9.85 22.14 3.39
N GLN A 278 -10.63 21.50 4.27
CA GLN A 278 -11.51 20.37 3.91
C GLN A 278 -12.51 20.70 2.80
N GLN A 279 -13.01 21.94 2.77
CA GLN A 279 -13.97 22.41 1.75
C GLN A 279 -13.30 22.76 0.41
N GLY A 280 -12.00 22.50 0.25
CA GLY A 280 -11.27 22.71 -1.00
C GLY A 280 -10.42 23.97 -1.04
N MET A 281 -10.23 24.68 0.07
CA MET A 281 -9.24 25.74 0.13
C MET A 281 -7.83 25.15 -0.05
N GLY A 282 -7.05 25.72 -0.97
CA GLY A 282 -5.64 25.36 -1.12
C GLY A 282 -4.76 25.92 -0.01
N ARG A 283 -3.68 25.20 0.31
CA ARG A 283 -2.63 25.64 1.25
C ARG A 283 -2.12 27.05 0.92
N GLN A 284 -1.96 27.40 -0.35
CA GLN A 284 -1.52 28.74 -0.76
C GLN A 284 -2.52 29.83 -0.34
N SER A 285 -3.82 29.59 -0.48
CA SER A 285 -4.87 30.51 -0.03
C SER A 285 -4.90 30.64 1.49
N ALA A 286 -4.69 29.54 2.22
CA ALA A 286 -4.55 29.57 3.68
C ALA A 286 -3.32 30.37 4.13
N ILE A 287 -2.18 30.24 3.45
CA ILE A 287 -0.99 31.07 3.68
C ILE A 287 -1.33 32.56 3.53
N VAL A 288 -1.96 32.94 2.41
CA VAL A 288 -2.35 34.35 2.17
C VAL A 288 -3.30 34.85 3.26
N GLY A 289 -4.27 34.03 3.68
CA GLY A 289 -5.20 34.38 4.75
C GLY A 289 -4.53 34.60 6.11
N ILE A 290 -3.55 33.77 6.48
CA ILE A 290 -2.77 33.96 7.72
C ILE A 290 -1.89 35.21 7.62
N LEU A 291 -1.23 35.43 6.48
CA LEU A 291 -0.38 36.60 6.24
C LEU A 291 -1.15 37.93 6.24
N ASP A 292 -2.44 37.89 5.92
CA ASP A 292 -3.34 39.06 5.97
C ASP A 292 -4.07 39.21 7.32
N SER A 293 -3.84 38.32 8.28
CA SER A 293 -4.46 38.38 9.61
C SER A 293 -3.97 39.57 10.43
N ALA A 294 -4.79 40.02 11.39
CA ALA A 294 -4.41 41.07 12.34
C ALA A 294 -3.12 40.70 13.11
N GLU A 295 -3.01 39.44 13.53
CA GLU A 295 -1.83 38.94 14.24
C GLU A 295 -0.54 39.05 13.41
N TYR A 296 -0.59 38.67 12.13
CA TYR A 296 0.59 38.78 11.28
C TYR A 296 0.97 40.24 11.01
N ARG A 297 -0.03 41.13 10.91
CA ARG A 297 0.19 42.59 10.80
C ARG A 297 0.83 43.16 12.06
N ASP A 298 0.39 42.74 13.25
CA ASP A 298 0.97 43.19 14.53
C ASP A 298 2.41 42.67 14.69
N LYS A 299 2.68 41.45 14.23
CA LYS A 299 4.02 40.85 14.25
C LYS A 299 5.00 41.55 13.31
N TYR A 300 4.53 42.03 12.16
CA TYR A 300 5.33 42.74 11.16
C TYR A 300 4.67 44.06 10.78
N PRO A 301 4.77 45.11 11.62
CA PRO A 301 3.98 46.34 11.47
C PRO A 301 4.40 47.17 10.25
N SER A 302 5.68 47.19 9.90
CA SER A 302 6.19 47.91 8.70
C SER A 302 6.18 47.04 7.45
N ASP A 303 6.02 47.65 6.29
CA ASP A 303 6.09 46.96 4.99
C ASP A 303 7.45 46.30 4.75
N ASP A 304 8.54 46.94 5.16
CA ASP A 304 9.89 46.39 5.06
C ASP A 304 10.03 45.07 5.83
N ALA A 305 9.58 45.03 7.09
CA ALA A 305 9.56 43.82 7.91
C ALA A 305 8.62 42.74 7.35
N PHE A 306 7.48 43.15 6.79
CA PHE A 306 6.55 42.23 6.14
C PHE A 306 7.21 41.56 4.92
N ILE A 307 7.81 42.33 4.01
CA ILE A 307 8.48 41.82 2.81
C ILE A 307 9.64 40.89 3.18
N ASP A 308 10.51 41.31 4.12
CA ASP A 308 11.63 40.46 4.59
C ASP A 308 11.14 39.12 5.16
N SER A 309 10.02 39.14 5.90
CA SER A 309 9.42 37.91 6.43
C SER A 309 8.95 36.94 5.34
N LEU A 310 8.42 37.44 4.21
CA LEU A 310 7.95 36.59 3.11
C LEU A 310 9.11 35.88 2.42
N TYR A 311 10.21 36.58 2.16
CA TYR A 311 11.43 35.97 1.61
C TYR A 311 11.95 34.85 2.51
N ARG A 312 12.04 35.10 3.82
CA ARG A 312 12.59 34.11 4.75
C ARG A 312 11.67 32.91 4.96
N ARG A 313 10.37 33.14 5.12
CA ARG A 313 9.42 32.09 5.50
C ARG A 313 8.86 31.31 4.32
N LEU A 314 8.73 31.94 3.15
CA LEU A 314 8.19 31.29 1.95
C LEU A 314 9.27 30.84 0.97
N LEU A 315 10.40 31.56 0.88
CA LEU A 315 11.48 31.27 -0.08
C LEU A 315 12.76 30.74 0.59
N ALA A 316 12.79 30.65 1.93
CA ALA A 316 13.94 30.17 2.71
C ALA A 316 15.25 30.93 2.43
N ARG A 317 15.17 32.22 2.10
CA ARG A 317 16.35 33.06 1.84
C ARG A 317 16.12 34.52 2.27
N PRO A 318 17.18 35.33 2.46
CA PRO A 318 17.01 36.78 2.59
C PRO A 318 16.54 37.43 1.27
N PRO A 319 15.89 38.60 1.34
CA PRO A 319 15.57 39.40 0.16
C PRO A 319 16.83 39.81 -0.60
N ASP A 320 16.75 39.78 -1.93
CA ASP A 320 17.70 40.48 -2.78
C ASP A 320 17.29 41.96 -2.92
N ALA A 321 18.27 42.85 -3.13
CA ALA A 321 18.03 44.29 -3.13
C ALA A 321 17.03 44.74 -4.21
N GLY A 322 17.03 44.09 -5.37
CA GLY A 322 16.15 44.44 -6.49
C GLY A 322 14.70 44.05 -6.22
N GLY A 323 14.46 42.78 -5.86
CA GLY A 323 13.12 42.28 -5.56
C GLY A 323 12.49 42.96 -4.34
N PHE A 324 13.28 43.24 -3.30
CA PHE A 324 12.81 43.99 -2.14
C PHE A 324 12.34 45.40 -2.52
N ALA A 325 13.13 46.13 -3.29
CA ALA A 325 12.80 47.49 -3.74
C ALA A 325 11.55 47.50 -4.64
N ASP A 326 11.39 46.52 -5.53
CA ASP A 326 10.19 46.38 -6.39
C ASP A 326 8.93 46.19 -5.54
N TRP A 327 8.95 45.26 -4.57
CA TRP A 327 7.81 45.06 -3.67
C TRP A 327 7.51 46.29 -2.82
N GLN A 328 8.53 46.93 -2.27
CA GLN A 328 8.39 48.15 -1.49
C GLN A 328 7.73 49.28 -2.32
N GLN A 329 8.17 49.46 -3.57
CA GLN A 329 7.59 50.47 -4.47
C GLN A 329 6.13 50.16 -4.79
N ARG A 330 5.76 48.90 -5.04
CA ARG A 330 4.37 48.50 -5.30
C ARG A 330 3.47 48.78 -4.10
N MET A 331 3.94 48.51 -2.88
CA MET A 331 3.21 48.81 -1.65
C MET A 331 3.04 50.31 -1.43
N GLN A 332 4.08 51.12 -1.70
CA GLN A 332 4.00 52.58 -1.68
C GLN A 332 2.97 53.12 -2.70
N GLN A 333 2.77 52.42 -3.81
CA GLN A 333 1.73 52.72 -4.82
C GLN A 333 0.34 52.22 -4.44
N GLY A 334 0.16 51.66 -3.24
CA GLY A 334 -1.13 51.23 -2.71
C GLY A 334 -1.43 49.74 -2.89
N MET A 335 -0.47 48.92 -3.33
CA MET A 335 -0.67 47.46 -3.38
C MET A 335 -0.85 46.92 -1.95
N PRO A 336 -1.96 46.24 -1.65
CA PRO A 336 -2.23 45.72 -0.32
C PRO A 336 -1.42 44.46 -0.03
N ARG A 337 -1.17 44.18 1.25
CA ARG A 337 -0.36 43.03 1.71
C ARG A 337 -0.86 41.68 1.20
N TYR A 338 -2.17 41.49 1.07
CA TYR A 338 -2.73 40.25 0.51
C TYR A 338 -2.28 40.01 -0.94
N GLU A 339 -2.09 41.06 -1.76
CA GLU A 339 -1.61 40.93 -3.14
C GLU A 339 -0.12 40.64 -3.20
N VAL A 340 0.66 41.23 -2.29
CA VAL A 340 2.08 40.91 -2.15
C VAL A 340 2.24 39.45 -1.72
N ALA A 341 1.53 39.01 -0.68
CA ALA A 341 1.54 37.61 -0.24
C ALA A 341 1.14 36.65 -1.37
N ARG A 342 0.08 36.98 -2.12
CA ARG A 342 -0.35 36.21 -3.30
C ARG A 342 0.73 36.17 -4.37
N GLY A 343 1.44 37.28 -4.60
CA GLY A 343 2.57 37.37 -5.50
C GLY A 343 3.72 36.43 -5.14
N PHE A 344 4.02 36.26 -3.84
CA PHE A 344 5.04 35.31 -3.38
C PHE A 344 4.60 33.85 -3.56
N VAL A 345 3.39 33.47 -3.13
CA VAL A 345 2.93 32.06 -3.20
C VAL A 345 2.61 31.59 -4.62
N LEU A 346 2.54 32.51 -5.60
CA LEU A 346 2.43 32.22 -7.03
C LEU A 346 3.70 32.61 -7.82
N SER A 347 4.79 32.96 -7.11
CA SER A 347 6.07 33.26 -7.75
C SER A 347 6.70 32.00 -8.34
N GLU A 348 7.57 32.19 -9.34
CA GLU A 348 8.32 31.07 -9.92
C GLU A 348 9.13 30.32 -8.88
N GLU A 349 9.82 31.06 -8.03
CA GLU A 349 10.73 30.52 -7.04
C GLU A 349 9.97 29.67 -6.02
N TYR A 350 8.86 30.19 -5.49
CA TYR A 350 8.02 29.43 -4.56
C TYR A 350 7.47 28.17 -5.21
N CYS A 351 6.88 28.27 -6.40
CA CYS A 351 6.29 27.12 -7.09
C CYS A 351 7.34 26.09 -7.53
N ARG A 352 8.55 26.51 -7.88
CA ARG A 352 9.68 25.61 -8.18
C ARG A 352 10.15 24.86 -6.95
N ASN A 353 10.34 25.57 -5.84
CA ASN A 353 10.73 24.97 -4.55
C ASN A 353 9.66 23.98 -4.08
N LEU A 354 8.39 24.36 -4.21
CA LEU A 354 7.27 23.49 -3.88
C LEU A 354 7.24 22.25 -4.77
N SER A 355 7.29 22.41 -6.10
CA SER A 355 7.31 21.28 -7.04
C SER A 355 8.48 20.33 -6.75
N HIS A 356 9.68 20.85 -6.52
CA HIS A 356 10.85 20.06 -6.15
C HIS A 356 10.61 19.24 -4.88
N SER A 357 10.06 19.86 -3.83
CA SER A 357 9.75 19.14 -2.58
C SER A 357 8.71 18.03 -2.77
N LEU A 358 7.76 18.17 -3.70
CA LEU A 358 6.78 17.13 -4.02
C LEU A 358 7.45 15.92 -4.69
N TYR A 359 8.39 16.16 -5.62
CA TYR A 359 9.19 15.09 -6.24
C TYR A 359 10.04 14.34 -5.21
N GLU A 360 10.74 15.07 -4.32
CA GLU A 360 11.55 14.44 -3.29
C GLU A 360 10.71 13.65 -2.29
N ARG A 361 9.58 14.20 -1.86
CA ARG A 361 8.72 13.56 -0.86
C ARG A 361 7.99 12.34 -1.40
N TYR A 362 7.34 12.46 -2.56
CA TYR A 362 6.46 11.42 -3.06
C TYR A 362 7.15 10.49 -4.05
N LEU A 363 8.08 10.98 -4.86
CA LEU A 363 8.78 10.17 -5.88
C LEU A 363 10.21 9.78 -5.47
N ARG A 364 10.72 10.30 -4.34
CA ARG A 364 12.07 10.02 -3.81
C ARG A 364 13.18 10.25 -4.84
N ARG A 365 12.99 11.24 -5.71
CA ARG A 365 13.95 11.63 -6.74
C ARG A 365 13.90 13.12 -7.02
N GLN A 366 14.91 13.57 -7.75
CA GLN A 366 14.93 14.91 -8.32
C GLN A 366 13.95 15.02 -9.50
N PRO A 367 13.34 16.20 -9.70
CA PRO A 367 12.44 16.41 -10.82
C PRO A 367 13.21 16.42 -12.14
N ASP A 368 12.61 15.85 -13.19
CA ASP A 368 13.08 16.04 -14.56
C ASP A 368 12.68 17.43 -15.07
N THR A 369 13.40 17.95 -16.08
CA THR A 369 13.24 19.34 -16.56
C THR A 369 11.81 19.67 -16.98
N ASP A 370 11.15 18.76 -17.71
CA ASP A 370 9.83 19.00 -18.28
C ASP A 370 8.74 18.89 -17.21
N GLY A 371 8.80 17.85 -16.37
CA GLY A 371 7.90 17.68 -15.24
C GLY A 371 8.00 18.82 -14.23
N TRP A 372 9.23 19.26 -13.89
CA TRP A 372 9.44 20.41 -13.00
C TRP A 372 8.80 21.68 -13.54
N ARG A 373 9.00 21.97 -14.83
CA ARG A 373 8.41 23.14 -15.49
C ARG A 373 6.88 23.06 -15.48
N SER A 374 6.31 21.92 -15.88
CA SER A 374 4.86 21.74 -15.98
C SER A 374 4.15 21.88 -14.63
N TRP A 375 4.67 21.24 -13.58
CA TRP A 375 4.12 21.35 -12.23
C TRP A 375 4.27 22.77 -11.67
N THR A 376 5.42 23.41 -11.90
CA THR A 376 5.64 24.81 -11.51
C THR A 376 4.61 25.73 -12.18
N GLU A 377 4.40 25.61 -13.49
CA GLU A 377 3.43 26.44 -14.22
C GLU A 377 2.00 26.22 -13.74
N SER A 378 1.64 24.98 -13.44
CA SER A 378 0.31 24.63 -12.92
C SER A 378 0.07 25.23 -11.53
N LEU A 379 1.05 25.13 -10.62
CA LEU A 379 0.99 25.77 -9.30
C LEU A 379 0.89 27.29 -9.40
N ARG A 380 1.62 27.92 -10.34
CA ARG A 380 1.53 29.36 -10.62
C ARG A 380 0.17 29.76 -11.19
N ALA A 381 -0.46 28.88 -11.96
CA ALA A 381 -1.82 29.02 -12.45
C ALA A 381 -2.89 28.72 -11.36
N SER A 382 -2.49 28.76 -10.08
CA SER A 382 -3.34 28.57 -8.90
C SER A 382 -3.87 27.15 -8.70
N LEU A 383 -3.17 26.12 -9.21
CA LEU A 383 -3.40 24.75 -8.76
C LEU A 383 -3.12 24.66 -7.25
N ASN A 384 -4.07 24.13 -6.48
CA ASN A 384 -3.86 23.95 -5.04
C ASN A 384 -2.71 22.98 -4.81
N HIS A 385 -1.92 23.22 -3.76
CA HIS A 385 -0.89 22.27 -3.31
C HIS A 385 -1.48 20.87 -3.15
N GLN A 386 -2.63 20.74 -2.47
CA GLN A 386 -3.27 19.45 -2.25
C GLN A 386 -3.64 18.76 -3.57
N ASP A 387 -4.12 19.51 -4.57
CA ASP A 387 -4.46 18.96 -5.89
C ASP A 387 -3.19 18.48 -6.65
N ALA A 388 -2.07 19.20 -6.49
CA ALA A 388 -0.78 18.73 -6.99
C ALA A 388 -0.37 17.42 -6.29
N VAL A 389 -0.51 17.32 -4.96
CA VAL A 389 -0.24 16.08 -4.22
C VAL A 389 -1.05 14.91 -4.77
N ILE A 390 -2.37 15.07 -5.02
CA ILE A 390 -3.16 13.97 -5.62
C ILE A 390 -2.61 13.57 -6.98
N GLY A 391 -2.17 14.52 -7.81
CA GLY A 391 -1.53 14.25 -9.08
C GLY A 391 -0.26 13.39 -8.95
N PHE A 392 0.60 13.68 -7.97
CA PHE A 392 1.80 12.87 -7.69
C PHE A 392 1.43 11.47 -7.20
N VAL A 393 0.61 11.36 -6.15
CA VAL A 393 0.32 10.05 -5.52
C VAL A 393 -0.64 9.19 -6.33
N SER A 394 -1.36 9.76 -7.30
CA SER A 394 -2.21 9.00 -8.22
C SER A 394 -1.47 8.65 -9.52
N SER A 395 -0.22 9.10 -9.69
CA SER A 395 0.56 8.81 -10.89
C SER A 395 0.95 7.33 -10.98
N PRO A 396 1.08 6.78 -12.20
CA PRO A 396 1.63 5.43 -12.39
C PRO A 396 3.03 5.27 -11.79
N GLU A 397 3.84 6.33 -11.80
CA GLU A 397 5.18 6.33 -11.22
C GLU A 397 5.13 6.11 -9.70
N TYR A 398 4.33 6.89 -8.97
CA TYR A 398 4.18 6.70 -7.53
C TYR A 398 3.63 5.30 -7.20
N GLN A 399 2.59 4.85 -7.91
CA GLN A 399 1.98 3.54 -7.70
C GLN A 399 2.98 2.38 -7.88
N ALA A 400 3.82 2.44 -8.92
CA ALA A 400 4.87 1.46 -9.13
C ALA A 400 5.99 1.56 -8.08
N ALA A 401 6.33 2.78 -7.67
CA ALA A 401 7.40 3.02 -6.71
C ALA A 401 7.05 2.52 -5.30
N VAL A 402 5.83 2.74 -4.83
CA VAL A 402 5.41 2.27 -3.49
C VAL A 402 5.38 0.75 -3.37
N GLU A 403 5.10 0.03 -4.47
CA GLU A 403 5.20 -1.44 -4.52
C GLU A 403 6.64 -1.92 -4.24
N GLN A 404 7.62 -1.20 -4.80
CA GLN A 404 9.05 -1.51 -4.61
C GLN A 404 9.56 -1.08 -3.23
N TRP A 405 9.11 0.07 -2.74
CA TRP A 405 9.50 0.60 -1.44
C TRP A 405 8.82 -0.07 -0.26
N TRP A 406 7.81 -0.89 -0.51
CA TRP A 406 7.09 -1.61 0.53
C TRP A 406 8.01 -2.59 1.27
N GLY A 407 7.85 -2.65 2.58
CA GLY A 407 8.78 -3.25 3.55
C GLY A 407 9.00 -2.26 4.68
#